data_AF-A0A6J1Q4C8-F1
#
_entry.id   AF-A0A6J1Q4C8-F1
#
_cell.length_a   1.000
_cell.length_b   1.000
_cell.length_c   1.000
_cell.angle_alpha   90.00
_cell.angle_beta   90.00
_cell.angle_gamma   90.00
#
_symmetry.space_group_name_H-M   'P 1'
#
loop_
_entity.id
_entity.type
_entity.pdbx_description
1 polymer ?
#
loop_
_entity_poly.entity_id
_entity_poly.type
_entity_poly.pdbx_seq_one_letter_code
_entity_poly.pdbx_strand_id
1 'polypeptide(L)'
;MTAVTALFKRVKETIAERILVKSWLDDETRTQALQKLNSLRGRFHVSPDFYNGTLLAHEMAEVVIDSDDFIATVLRRFRQMRSLQDPSPLRRNAIIRCHYPYSVHAYYESSTNTIGIPLAMMTSWAWSWDGGPAFAVHATLGSVIAHEILHAFDFHRRRLPMEPDRDVDELLRVTPNSWKRLETRIECVARLYARSFWRKVQSYGNDVAVQFDWNMTKNENVADIGALQIAHKTWYTLTNGKDRSLPGLEGLRPSQLFFISAAQVHCVNTTIEAYVFSVESDYHSPHPERINSVMMNSQAFVEAFRCPLGTKMNPPNKCTVW
;
A
#
# COMPACT_ATOMS: atom_id res chain seq x y z
N MET A 1 8.85 -13.19 12.24
CA MET A 1 9.70 -12.60 11.18
C MET A 1 9.88 -13.54 9.97
N THR A 2 10.26 -14.81 10.15
CA THR A 2 10.45 -15.78 9.04
C THR A 2 9.24 -15.94 8.13
N ALA A 3 8.04 -15.96 8.71
CA ALA A 3 6.83 -16.23 7.96
C ALA A 3 6.38 -15.01 7.11
N VAL A 4 6.56 -13.76 7.56
CA VAL A 4 6.29 -12.56 6.74
C VAL A 4 7.22 -12.52 5.53
N THR A 5 8.50 -12.84 5.73
CA THR A 5 9.47 -13.00 4.64
C THR A 5 9.06 -14.11 3.66
N ALA A 6 8.48 -15.21 4.15
CA ALA A 6 7.98 -16.28 3.29
C ALA A 6 6.78 -15.81 2.45
N LEU A 7 5.81 -15.12 3.04
CA LEU A 7 4.68 -14.53 2.31
C LEU A 7 5.16 -13.51 1.26
N PHE A 8 6.09 -12.64 1.62
CA PHE A 8 6.73 -11.71 0.68
C PHE A 8 7.33 -12.40 -0.54
N LYS A 9 8.05 -13.52 -0.35
CA LYS A 9 8.58 -14.31 -1.46
C LYS A 9 7.47 -14.87 -2.35
N ARG A 10 6.40 -15.44 -1.77
CA ARG A 10 5.26 -15.98 -2.53
C ARG A 10 4.50 -14.91 -3.31
N VAL A 11 4.34 -13.72 -2.72
CA VAL A 11 3.74 -12.57 -3.41
C VAL A 11 4.63 -12.12 -4.57
N LYS A 12 5.95 -12.01 -4.37
CA LYS A 12 6.90 -11.69 -5.46
C LYS A 12 6.83 -12.72 -6.60
N GLU A 13 6.77 -14.01 -6.29
CA GLU A 13 6.60 -15.07 -7.29
C GLU A 13 5.32 -14.85 -8.13
N THR A 14 4.20 -14.57 -7.46
CA THR A 14 2.92 -14.30 -8.12
C THR A 14 2.99 -13.06 -9.01
N ILE A 15 3.69 -12.01 -8.58
CA ILE A 15 3.87 -10.79 -9.39
C ILE A 15 4.75 -11.08 -10.61
N ALA A 16 5.82 -11.86 -10.45
CA ALA A 16 6.68 -12.25 -11.58
C ALA A 16 5.89 -13.03 -12.64
N GLU A 17 5.07 -14.01 -12.23
CA GLU A 17 4.18 -14.76 -13.12
C GLU A 17 3.23 -13.84 -13.89
N ARG A 18 2.66 -12.84 -13.21
CA ARG A 18 1.76 -11.87 -13.85
C ARG A 18 2.51 -10.99 -14.85
N ILE A 19 3.67 -10.44 -14.48
CA ILE A 19 4.52 -9.62 -15.36
C ILE A 19 4.85 -10.37 -16.65
N LEU A 20 5.11 -11.68 -16.57
CA LEU A 20 5.44 -12.51 -17.72
C LEU A 20 4.35 -12.53 -18.80
N VAL A 21 3.08 -12.43 -18.41
CA VAL A 21 1.93 -12.56 -19.32
C VAL A 21 1.22 -11.24 -19.62
N LYS A 22 1.70 -10.10 -19.10
CA LYS A 22 1.08 -8.79 -19.41
C LYS A 22 1.40 -8.34 -20.83
N SER A 23 0.37 -8.30 -21.65
CA SER A 23 0.43 -7.87 -23.07
C SER A 23 0.85 -6.42 -23.29
N TRP A 24 0.93 -5.60 -22.23
CA TRP A 24 1.32 -4.20 -22.36
C TRP A 24 2.81 -3.94 -22.15
N LEU A 25 3.51 -4.92 -21.57
CA LEU A 25 4.96 -4.91 -21.46
C LEU A 25 5.53 -5.53 -22.73
N ASP A 26 6.38 -4.79 -23.44
CA ASP A 26 7.30 -5.41 -24.38
C ASP A 26 8.42 -6.15 -23.65
N ASP A 27 9.20 -6.94 -24.39
CA ASP A 27 10.19 -7.85 -23.83
C ASP A 27 11.29 -7.11 -23.06
N GLU A 28 11.70 -5.92 -23.52
CA GLU A 28 12.66 -5.08 -22.82
C GLU A 28 12.11 -4.59 -21.47
N THR A 29 10.94 -3.95 -21.48
CA THR A 29 10.31 -3.44 -20.24
C THR A 29 10.00 -4.57 -19.27
N ARG A 30 9.56 -5.73 -19.78
CA ARG A 30 9.29 -6.93 -18.97
C ARG A 30 10.55 -7.44 -18.28
N THR A 31 11.66 -7.51 -19.01
CA THR A 31 12.95 -7.94 -18.47
C THR A 31 13.42 -7.01 -17.35
N GLN A 32 13.32 -5.69 -17.57
CA GLN A 32 13.67 -4.67 -16.57
C GLN A 32 12.78 -4.77 -15.33
N ALA A 33 11.46 -4.94 -15.52
CA ALA A 33 10.51 -5.09 -14.41
C ALA A 33 10.81 -6.34 -13.56
N LEU A 34 11.15 -7.48 -14.19
CA LEU A 34 11.53 -8.70 -13.49
C LEU A 34 12.87 -8.56 -12.76
N GLN A 35 13.85 -7.88 -13.34
CA GLN A 35 15.13 -7.60 -12.68
C GLN A 35 14.95 -6.72 -11.44
N LYS A 36 14.13 -5.67 -11.54
CA LYS A 36 13.78 -4.82 -10.41
C LYS A 36 13.01 -5.57 -9.32
N LEU A 37 12.02 -6.36 -9.71
CA LEU A 37 11.29 -7.23 -8.78
C LEU A 37 12.24 -8.18 -8.06
N ASN A 38 13.17 -8.81 -8.78
CA ASN A 38 14.12 -9.74 -8.19
C ASN A 38 15.01 -9.07 -7.13
N SER A 39 15.51 -7.86 -7.41
CA SER A 39 16.36 -7.12 -6.47
C SER A 39 15.62 -6.48 -5.29
N LEU A 40 14.28 -6.40 -5.34
CA LEU A 40 13.45 -5.82 -4.28
C LEU A 40 13.63 -6.55 -2.94
N ARG A 41 13.93 -5.77 -1.90
CA ARG A 41 14.19 -6.28 -0.53
C ARG A 41 13.00 -6.03 0.39
N GLY A 42 12.84 -6.89 1.39
CA GLY A 42 11.86 -6.70 2.46
C GLY A 42 12.56 -6.42 3.79
N ARG A 43 12.18 -5.35 4.47
CA ARG A 43 12.62 -5.01 5.83
C ARG A 43 11.49 -5.33 6.80
N PHE A 44 11.55 -6.53 7.36
CA PHE A 44 10.54 -7.09 8.28
C PHE A 44 11.14 -7.35 9.67
N HIS A 45 11.93 -6.39 10.15
CA HIS A 45 12.64 -6.48 11.42
C HIS A 45 12.77 -5.11 12.07
N VAL A 46 12.91 -5.11 13.40
CA VAL A 46 13.34 -3.93 14.14
C VAL A 46 14.84 -3.74 13.92
N SER A 47 15.31 -2.50 13.74
CA SER A 47 16.75 -2.24 13.64
C SER A 47 17.46 -2.69 14.93
N PRO A 48 18.62 -3.38 14.84
CA PRO A 48 19.43 -3.72 16.02
C PRO A 48 19.76 -2.52 16.91
N ASP A 49 19.83 -1.33 16.32
CA ASP A 49 20.07 -0.06 17.02
C ASP A 49 19.04 0.21 18.14
N PHE A 50 17.79 -0.24 17.99
CA PHE A 50 16.77 -0.11 19.04
C PHE A 50 17.04 -0.97 20.28
N TYR A 51 17.95 -1.93 20.20
CA TYR A 51 18.38 -2.75 21.33
C TYR A 51 19.75 -2.32 21.87
N ASN A 52 20.41 -1.34 21.24
CA ASN A 52 21.73 -0.87 21.63
C ASN A 52 21.60 0.27 22.66
N GLY A 53 21.58 -0.09 23.95
CA GLY A 53 21.45 0.87 25.05
C GLY A 53 22.51 1.97 25.04
N THR A 54 23.74 1.67 24.64
CA THR A 54 24.83 2.65 24.54
C THR A 54 24.56 3.69 23.45
N LEU A 55 24.13 3.24 22.26
CA LEU A 55 23.75 4.13 21.17
C LEU A 55 22.56 5.01 21.56
N LEU A 56 21.52 4.43 22.16
CA LEU A 56 20.34 5.17 22.60
C LEU A 56 20.68 6.21 23.69
N ALA A 57 21.51 5.83 24.66
CA ALA A 57 21.98 6.76 25.69
C ALA A 57 22.78 7.91 25.09
N HIS A 58 23.64 7.63 24.10
CA HIS A 58 24.39 8.66 23.39
C HIS A 58 23.46 9.61 22.61
N GLU A 59 22.45 9.09 21.89
CA GLU A 59 21.48 9.93 21.16
C GLU A 59 20.60 10.79 22.08
N MET A 60 20.42 10.36 23.33
CA MET A 60 19.64 11.08 24.35
C MET A 60 20.49 11.93 25.30
N ALA A 61 21.83 11.85 25.23
CA ALA A 61 22.74 12.45 26.22
C ALA A 61 22.57 13.97 26.37
N GLU A 62 22.29 14.66 25.26
CA GLU A 62 22.10 16.11 25.21
C GLU A 62 20.61 16.52 25.26
N VAL A 63 19.69 15.56 25.44
CA VAL A 63 18.25 15.84 25.52
C VAL A 63 17.90 16.34 26.92
N VAL A 64 17.64 17.64 27.04
CA VAL A 64 17.21 18.27 28.31
C VAL A 64 15.69 18.41 28.34
N ILE A 65 15.04 17.61 29.20
CA ILE A 65 13.60 17.64 29.48
C ILE A 65 13.36 18.50 30.72
N ASP A 66 12.52 19.51 30.57
CA ASP A 66 12.02 20.35 31.65
C ASP A 66 10.53 20.03 31.85
N SER A 67 10.19 19.51 33.03
CA SER A 67 8.81 19.14 33.37
C SER A 67 7.89 20.33 33.57
N ASP A 68 8.46 21.50 33.89
CA ASP A 68 7.72 22.70 34.24
C ASP A 68 7.56 23.62 33.01
N ASP A 69 8.40 23.45 31.98
CA ASP A 69 8.28 24.13 30.68
C ASP A 69 8.25 23.15 29.50
N PHE A 70 7.04 22.67 29.22
CA PHE A 70 6.76 21.79 28.09
C PHE A 70 7.14 22.42 26.73
N ILE A 71 6.82 23.70 26.53
CA ILE A 71 7.04 24.35 25.22
C ILE A 71 8.53 24.52 24.95
N ALA A 72 9.31 24.97 25.93
CA ALA A 72 10.76 25.07 25.77
C ALA A 72 11.40 23.69 25.55
N THR A 73 10.92 22.65 26.23
CA THR A 73 11.36 21.25 26.00
C THR A 73 11.12 20.83 24.55
N VAL A 74 9.91 21.03 24.03
CA VAL A 74 9.55 20.69 22.64
C VAL A 74 10.43 21.46 21.65
N LEU A 75 10.61 22.77 21.85
CA LEU A 75 11.41 23.61 20.96
C LEU A 75 12.91 23.24 20.99
N ARG A 76 13.47 22.96 22.17
CA ARG A 76 14.86 22.46 22.29
C ARG A 76 15.03 21.15 21.54
N ARG A 77 14.12 20.19 21.76
CA ARG A 77 14.17 18.89 21.07
C ARG A 77 14.04 19.03 19.56
N PHE A 78 13.12 19.88 19.09
CA PHE A 78 12.94 20.14 17.67
C PHE A 78 14.21 20.72 17.01
N ARG A 79 14.85 21.71 17.66
CA ARG A 79 16.11 22.30 17.18
C ARG A 79 17.23 21.27 17.12
N GLN A 80 17.38 20.45 18.16
CA GLN A 80 18.39 19.39 18.22
C GLN A 80 18.20 18.35 17.11
N MET A 81 16.96 17.90 16.86
CA MET A 81 16.69 16.95 15.77
C MET A 81 17.04 17.53 14.40
N ARG A 82 16.85 18.84 14.19
CA ARG A 82 17.24 19.51 12.93
C ARG A 82 18.74 19.75 12.81
N SER A 83 19.44 20.05 13.89
CA SER A 83 20.90 20.25 13.85
C SER A 83 21.68 18.96 13.64
N LEU A 84 21.12 17.81 14.02
CA LEU A 84 21.69 16.48 13.79
C LEU A 84 21.47 15.95 12.36
N GLN A 85 20.66 16.63 11.54
CA GLN A 85 20.51 16.29 10.13
C GLN A 85 21.74 16.81 9.35
N ASP A 86 22.74 15.95 9.20
CA ASP A 86 23.87 16.17 8.29
C ASP A 86 23.33 16.44 6.86
N PRO A 87 23.70 17.56 6.22
CA PRO A 87 23.26 17.90 4.86
C PRO A 87 23.85 16.98 3.77
N SER A 88 24.69 16.00 4.13
CA SER A 88 25.26 15.07 3.16
C SER A 88 24.19 14.17 2.50
N PRO A 89 24.16 14.04 1.15
CA PRO A 89 23.17 13.23 0.43
C PRO A 89 23.27 11.71 0.70
N LEU A 90 24.23 11.27 1.52
CA LEU A 90 24.76 9.90 1.53
C LEU A 90 24.46 9.10 2.80
N ARG A 91 23.74 9.64 3.79
CA ARG A 91 23.05 8.77 4.75
C ARG A 91 21.80 8.19 4.10
N ARG A 92 21.99 7.22 3.20
CA ARG A 92 20.98 6.20 2.83
C ARG A 92 20.36 5.52 4.07
N ASN A 93 21.04 5.59 5.21
CA ASN A 93 20.56 5.14 6.53
C ASN A 93 19.74 6.18 7.31
N ALA A 94 19.62 7.44 6.87
CA ALA A 94 18.82 8.45 7.56
C ALA A 94 17.31 8.20 7.38
N ILE A 95 16.88 7.77 6.19
CA ILE A 95 15.49 7.38 5.93
C ILE A 95 15.10 6.15 6.77
N ILE A 96 16.05 5.27 7.05
CA ILE A 96 15.86 4.08 7.92
C ILE A 96 15.47 4.49 9.37
N ARG A 97 15.88 5.67 9.83
CA ARG A 97 15.58 6.15 11.20
C ARG A 97 14.19 6.75 11.36
N CYS A 98 13.53 7.14 10.27
CA CYS A 98 12.21 7.78 10.32
C CYS A 98 11.05 6.81 10.49
N HIS A 99 11.27 5.50 10.32
CA HIS A 99 10.23 4.49 10.47
C HIS A 99 10.39 3.79 11.82
N TYR A 100 9.74 4.35 12.84
CA TYR A 100 9.69 3.77 14.18
C TYR A 100 9.06 2.37 14.12
N PRO A 101 9.56 1.40 14.91
CA PRO A 101 9.02 0.04 14.92
C PRO A 101 7.55 -0.01 15.35
N TYR A 102 7.06 1.03 16.04
CA TYR A 102 5.73 1.11 16.59
C TYR A 102 4.72 1.84 15.68
N SER A 103 5.10 2.25 14.47
CA SER A 103 4.15 2.82 13.52
C SER A 103 3.28 1.75 12.85
N VAL A 104 2.02 2.09 12.59
CA VAL A 104 1.07 1.23 11.87
C VAL A 104 0.95 1.75 10.44
N HIS A 105 1.99 1.52 9.65
CA HIS A 105 2.08 1.94 8.25
C HIS A 105 3.09 1.07 7.52
N ALA A 106 2.88 0.80 6.22
CA ALA A 106 3.83 0.12 5.35
C ALA A 106 4.28 1.08 4.26
N TYR A 107 5.47 0.87 3.69
CA TYR A 107 6.02 1.79 2.70
C TYR A 107 6.97 1.09 1.73
N TYR A 108 7.09 1.67 0.54
CA TYR A 108 8.15 1.40 -0.43
C TYR A 108 9.16 2.55 -0.47
N GLU A 109 10.45 2.21 -0.38
CA GLU A 109 11.56 3.15 -0.51
C GLU A 109 12.28 2.94 -1.84
N SER A 110 12.09 3.89 -2.77
CA SER A 110 12.63 3.82 -4.13
C SER A 110 14.15 3.85 -4.17
N SER A 111 14.81 4.64 -3.30
CA SER A 111 16.28 4.78 -3.31
C SER A 111 17.03 3.51 -2.94
N THR A 112 16.36 2.57 -2.27
CA THR A 112 16.96 1.29 -1.84
C THR A 112 16.23 0.08 -2.39
N ASN A 113 15.20 0.28 -3.23
CA ASN A 113 14.30 -0.76 -3.73
C ASN A 113 13.89 -1.72 -2.59
N THR A 114 13.32 -1.17 -1.53
CA THR A 114 13.00 -1.90 -0.29
C THR A 114 11.60 -1.57 0.17
N ILE A 115 10.81 -2.60 0.52
CA ILE A 115 9.57 -2.41 1.27
C ILE A 115 9.82 -2.55 2.77
N GLY A 116 9.19 -1.73 3.59
CA GLY A 116 9.26 -1.80 5.04
C GLY A 116 7.89 -2.02 5.66
N ILE A 117 7.81 -2.98 6.58
CA ILE A 117 6.61 -3.18 7.42
C ILE A 117 7.09 -3.21 8.88
N PRO A 118 6.80 -2.16 9.67
CA PRO A 118 7.18 -2.05 11.07
C PRO A 118 6.58 -3.14 11.94
N LEU A 119 7.13 -3.29 13.15
CA LEU A 119 6.73 -4.33 14.10
C LEU A 119 5.24 -4.21 14.46
N ALA A 120 4.77 -3.02 14.85
CA ALA A 120 3.37 -2.83 15.26
C ALA A 120 2.38 -3.18 14.16
N MET A 121 2.72 -2.88 12.90
CA MET A 121 1.93 -3.36 11.78
C MET A 121 2.03 -4.88 11.68
N MET A 122 3.21 -5.50 11.55
CA MET A 122 3.33 -6.96 11.40
C MET A 122 2.64 -7.79 12.50
N THR A 123 2.58 -7.27 13.74
CA THR A 123 1.98 -7.97 14.88
C THR A 123 0.52 -7.60 15.16
N SER A 124 -0.11 -6.78 14.31
CA SER A 124 -1.51 -6.43 14.53
C SER A 124 -2.40 -7.66 14.44
N TRP A 125 -3.37 -7.74 15.36
CA TRP A 125 -4.36 -8.82 15.43
C TRP A 125 -5.16 -8.95 14.14
N ALA A 126 -5.29 -7.85 13.36
CA ALA A 126 -6.00 -7.82 12.10
C ALA A 126 -5.48 -8.84 11.06
N TRP A 127 -4.22 -9.27 11.17
CA TRP A 127 -3.62 -10.19 10.20
C TRP A 127 -3.86 -11.67 10.54
N SER A 128 -4.37 -12.01 11.73
CA SER A 128 -4.62 -13.39 12.18
C SER A 128 -3.43 -14.35 12.00
N TRP A 129 -2.21 -13.84 12.22
CA TRP A 129 -0.97 -14.50 11.82
C TRP A 129 -0.67 -15.80 12.56
N ASP A 130 -1.08 -15.92 13.82
CA ASP A 130 -0.84 -17.09 14.66
C ASP A 130 -2.11 -17.92 14.81
N GLY A 131 -2.12 -19.11 14.22
CA GLY A 131 -3.25 -20.05 14.29
C GLY A 131 -4.49 -19.70 13.46
N GLY A 132 -4.53 -18.53 12.79
CA GLY A 132 -5.64 -18.10 11.95
C GLY A 132 -5.73 -18.81 10.58
N PRO A 133 -6.82 -18.60 9.83
CA PRO A 133 -6.97 -19.14 8.48
C PRO A 133 -6.01 -18.44 7.50
N ALA A 134 -5.52 -19.17 6.51
CA ALA A 134 -4.61 -18.65 5.50
C ALA A 134 -5.26 -17.55 4.64
N PHE A 135 -6.57 -17.63 4.34
CA PHE A 135 -7.25 -16.61 3.55
C PHE A 135 -7.14 -15.22 4.21
N ALA A 136 -7.23 -15.13 5.54
CA ALA A 136 -7.24 -13.84 6.25
C ALA A 136 -5.88 -13.17 6.13
N VAL A 137 -4.81 -13.92 6.40
CA VAL A 137 -3.42 -13.46 6.29
C VAL A 137 -3.11 -12.93 4.87
N HIS A 138 -3.55 -13.65 3.84
CA HIS A 138 -3.29 -13.23 2.46
C HIS A 138 -4.16 -12.03 2.05
N ALA A 139 -5.44 -12.04 2.40
CA ALA A 139 -6.38 -10.94 2.13
C ALA A 139 -5.97 -9.61 2.76
N THR A 140 -5.24 -9.69 3.86
CA THR A 140 -4.89 -8.53 4.68
C THR A 140 -3.40 -8.21 4.47
N LEU A 141 -2.48 -8.89 5.16
CA LEU A 141 -1.04 -8.59 5.08
C LEU A 141 -0.46 -8.92 3.71
N GLY A 142 -0.97 -9.97 3.04
CA GLY A 142 -0.59 -10.29 1.67
C GLY A 142 -0.95 -9.17 0.68
N SER A 143 -2.12 -8.53 0.87
CA SER A 143 -2.50 -7.35 0.09
C SER A 143 -1.62 -6.14 0.40
N VAL A 144 -1.30 -5.87 1.66
CA VAL A 144 -0.34 -4.79 2.02
C VAL A 144 1.02 -5.03 1.37
N ILE A 145 1.57 -6.25 1.49
CA ILE A 145 2.84 -6.60 0.87
C ILE A 145 2.79 -6.42 -0.65
N ALA A 146 1.72 -6.88 -1.30
CA ALA A 146 1.55 -6.72 -2.73
C ALA A 146 1.45 -5.24 -3.14
N HIS A 147 0.72 -4.43 -2.36
CA HIS A 147 0.58 -2.99 -2.56
C HIS A 147 1.95 -2.29 -2.52
N GLU A 148 2.76 -2.53 -1.48
CA GLU A 148 4.10 -1.95 -1.39
C GLU A 148 5.06 -2.46 -2.49
N ILE A 149 4.94 -3.72 -2.92
CA ILE A 149 5.73 -4.21 -4.06
C ILE A 149 5.33 -3.47 -5.34
N LEU A 150 4.04 -3.18 -5.54
CA LEU A 150 3.56 -2.51 -6.73
C LEU A 150 4.01 -1.04 -6.81
N HIS A 151 4.28 -0.39 -5.68
CA HIS A 151 4.93 0.92 -5.67
C HIS A 151 6.34 0.91 -6.26
N ALA A 152 6.99 -0.25 -6.35
CA ALA A 152 8.23 -0.39 -7.12
C ALA A 152 8.04 -0.14 -8.62
N PHE A 153 6.80 -0.05 -9.10
CA PHE A 153 6.47 0.24 -10.49
C PHE A 153 5.59 1.50 -10.62
N ASP A 154 5.63 2.36 -9.61
CA ASP A 154 4.90 3.62 -9.58
C ASP A 154 5.24 4.52 -10.78
N PHE A 155 4.27 5.37 -11.11
CA PHE A 155 4.36 6.26 -12.25
C PHE A 155 5.10 7.55 -11.84
N HIS A 156 6.43 7.48 -11.76
CA HIS A 156 7.26 8.66 -11.50
C HIS A 156 7.36 9.54 -12.77
N ARG A 157 6.29 10.28 -13.04
CA ARG A 157 6.34 11.55 -13.80
C ARG A 157 5.69 12.66 -12.98
N ARG A 158 5.96 12.68 -11.68
CA ARG A 158 5.52 13.76 -10.81
C ARG A 158 6.52 14.90 -10.95
N ARG A 159 6.15 15.93 -11.72
CA ARG A 159 6.63 17.29 -11.45
C ARG A 159 5.90 17.78 -10.21
N LEU A 160 6.40 17.45 -9.02
CA LEU A 160 5.94 18.12 -7.81
C LEU A 160 6.61 19.51 -7.77
N PRO A 161 5.88 20.60 -7.47
CA PRO A 161 6.45 21.95 -7.47
C PRO A 161 7.61 22.17 -6.48
N MET A 162 7.79 21.26 -5.51
CA MET A 162 8.73 21.41 -4.39
C MET A 162 9.69 20.21 -4.24
N GLU A 163 9.65 19.22 -5.12
CA GLU A 163 10.67 18.16 -5.12
C GLU A 163 11.73 18.47 -6.17
N PRO A 164 13.03 18.36 -5.84
CA PRO A 164 14.09 18.49 -6.83
C PRO A 164 13.88 17.43 -7.92
N ASP A 165 14.17 17.80 -9.17
CA ASP A 165 14.12 16.91 -10.32
C ASP A 165 14.85 15.60 -10.00
N ARG A 166 14.11 14.54 -9.69
CA ARG A 166 14.64 13.18 -9.73
C ARG A 166 14.21 12.57 -11.04
N ASP A 167 15.06 12.78 -12.03
CA ASP A 167 15.00 12.10 -13.30
C ASP A 167 15.12 10.59 -13.03
N VAL A 168 14.05 9.87 -13.34
CA VAL A 168 13.99 8.44 -13.60
C VAL A 168 14.39 7.53 -12.42
N ASP A 169 13.49 6.63 -12.05
CA ASP A 169 13.87 5.44 -11.31
C ASP A 169 14.94 4.68 -12.14
N GLU A 170 16.22 4.84 -11.79
CA GLU A 170 17.35 4.26 -12.55
C GLU A 170 17.24 2.74 -12.70
N LEU A 171 16.44 2.08 -11.85
CA LEU A 171 16.22 0.64 -11.80
C LEU A 171 15.09 0.16 -12.71
N LEU A 172 14.27 1.04 -13.31
CA LEU A 172 13.19 0.66 -14.22
C LEU A 172 13.18 1.49 -15.50
N ARG A 173 13.76 0.93 -16.56
CA ARG A 173 13.64 1.48 -17.91
C ARG A 173 12.36 0.98 -18.59
N VAL A 174 11.44 1.90 -18.86
CA VAL A 174 10.19 1.64 -19.58
C VAL A 174 10.29 2.21 -20.98
N THR A 175 10.09 1.38 -22.00
CA THR A 175 10.09 1.86 -23.39
C THR A 175 8.93 2.83 -23.65
N PRO A 176 9.03 3.72 -24.64
CA PRO A 176 7.92 4.62 -25.00
C PRO A 176 6.60 3.90 -25.34
N ASN A 177 6.70 2.72 -25.96
CA ASN A 177 5.53 1.92 -26.33
C ASN A 177 4.85 1.30 -25.11
N SER A 178 5.62 0.70 -24.18
CA SER A 178 5.07 0.18 -22.93
C SER A 178 4.52 1.31 -22.06
N TRP A 179 5.17 2.48 -22.06
CA TRP A 179 4.69 3.67 -21.36
C TRP A 179 3.31 4.11 -21.87
N LYS A 180 3.13 4.24 -23.19
CA LYS A 180 1.83 4.62 -23.78
C LYS A 180 0.72 3.61 -23.46
N ARG A 181 1.04 2.31 -23.50
CA ARG A 181 0.08 1.23 -23.16
C ARG A 181 -0.25 1.20 -21.67
N LEU A 182 0.68 1.62 -20.81
CA LEU A 182 0.49 1.78 -19.37
C LEU A 182 -0.42 2.97 -19.07
N GLU A 183 -0.19 4.13 -19.71
CA GLU A 183 -1.05 5.31 -19.60
C GLU A 183 -2.52 4.99 -19.88
N THR A 184 -2.81 4.24 -20.95
CA THR A 184 -4.19 3.81 -21.27
C THR A 184 -4.83 2.98 -20.15
N ARG A 185 -4.04 2.17 -19.43
CA ARG A 185 -4.54 1.34 -18.32
C ARG A 185 -4.77 2.16 -17.06
N ILE A 186 -3.88 3.11 -16.79
CA ILE A 186 -4.04 4.10 -15.72
C ILE A 186 -5.32 4.92 -15.95
N GLU A 187 -5.56 5.37 -17.19
CA GLU A 187 -6.81 6.08 -17.54
C GLU A 187 -8.07 5.24 -17.31
N CYS A 188 -8.00 3.92 -17.50
CA CYS A 188 -9.12 3.05 -17.15
C CYS A 188 -9.44 3.18 -15.66
N VAL A 189 -8.42 3.03 -14.80
CA VAL A 189 -8.59 3.14 -13.34
C VAL A 189 -9.07 4.53 -12.95
N ALA A 190 -8.56 5.57 -13.61
CA ALA A 190 -9.04 6.95 -13.45
C ALA A 190 -10.54 7.07 -13.65
N ARG A 191 -11.03 6.55 -14.78
CA ARG A 191 -12.45 6.59 -15.14
C ARG A 191 -13.28 5.74 -14.20
N LEU A 192 -12.76 4.60 -13.72
CA LEU A 192 -13.44 3.76 -12.74
C LEU A 192 -13.69 4.53 -11.43
N TYR A 193 -12.66 5.16 -10.87
CA TYR A 193 -12.78 5.92 -9.62
C TYR A 193 -13.62 7.17 -9.81
N ALA A 194 -13.38 7.97 -10.86
CA ALA A 194 -14.15 9.18 -11.13
C ALA A 194 -15.66 8.93 -11.30
N ARG A 195 -16.05 7.81 -11.93
CA ARG A 195 -17.47 7.44 -12.10
C ARG A 195 -18.11 6.91 -10.81
N SER A 196 -17.32 6.24 -9.98
CA SER A 196 -17.81 5.63 -8.75
C SER A 196 -17.96 6.64 -7.62
N PHE A 197 -17.22 7.76 -7.71
CA PHE A 197 -17.02 8.66 -6.59
C PHE A 197 -17.25 10.12 -6.94
N TRP A 198 -18.49 10.50 -6.71
CA TRP A 198 -18.92 11.87 -6.57
C TRP A 198 -20.02 11.88 -5.52
N ARG A 199 -19.88 12.72 -4.49
CA ARG A 199 -20.92 12.86 -3.47
C ARG A 199 -21.02 14.29 -2.97
N LYS A 200 -22.24 14.70 -2.65
CA LYS A 200 -22.49 15.90 -1.87
C LYS A 200 -22.45 15.56 -0.38
N VAL A 201 -21.72 16.34 0.39
CA VAL A 201 -21.65 16.22 1.86
C VAL A 201 -22.06 17.54 2.50
N GLN A 202 -22.57 17.47 3.73
CA GLN A 202 -22.95 18.64 4.52
C GLN A 202 -21.78 19.05 5.41
N SER A 203 -21.03 20.09 5.01
CA SER A 203 -19.88 20.60 5.77
C SER A 203 -20.18 22.01 6.26
N TYR A 204 -20.13 22.24 7.57
CA TYR A 204 -20.46 23.52 8.21
C TYR A 204 -21.81 24.14 7.75
N GLY A 205 -22.83 23.29 7.54
CA GLY A 205 -24.17 23.71 7.09
C GLY A 205 -24.29 24.04 5.61
N ASN A 206 -23.24 23.79 4.81
CA ASN A 206 -23.26 23.97 3.35
C ASN A 206 -23.16 22.64 2.62
N ASP A 207 -23.83 22.55 1.47
CA ASP A 207 -23.63 21.47 0.51
C ASP A 207 -22.28 21.62 -0.19
N VAL A 208 -21.35 20.71 0.07
CA VAL A 208 -20.04 20.65 -0.59
C VAL A 208 -20.04 19.45 -1.53
N ALA A 209 -19.79 19.71 -2.82
CA ALA A 209 -19.54 18.65 -3.79
C ALA A 209 -18.09 18.19 -3.63
N VAL A 210 -17.91 16.91 -3.31
CA VAL A 210 -16.60 16.32 -3.07
C VAL A 210 -16.28 15.33 -4.18
N GLN A 211 -15.17 15.56 -4.87
CA GLN A 211 -14.69 14.76 -5.99
C GLN A 211 -13.20 14.50 -5.83
N PHE A 212 -12.78 13.26 -6.09
CA PHE A 212 -11.37 12.89 -6.00
C PHE A 212 -10.54 13.57 -7.08
N ASP A 213 -9.38 14.09 -6.67
CA ASP A 213 -8.29 14.34 -7.61
C ASP A 213 -7.62 13.01 -7.97
N TRP A 214 -7.91 12.54 -9.17
CA TRP A 214 -7.28 11.35 -9.72
C TRP A 214 -5.75 11.50 -9.86
N ASN A 215 -5.26 12.69 -10.23
CA ASN A 215 -3.82 12.90 -10.35
C ASN A 215 -3.10 12.71 -9.02
N MET A 216 -3.80 12.96 -7.92
CA MET A 216 -3.32 12.72 -6.57
C MET A 216 -3.31 11.24 -6.21
N THR A 217 -4.38 10.49 -6.54
CA THR A 217 -4.64 9.12 -6.04
C THR A 217 -4.25 7.97 -6.98
N LYS A 218 -3.80 8.26 -8.20
CA LYS A 218 -3.59 7.24 -9.25
C LYS A 218 -2.64 6.10 -8.89
N ASN A 219 -1.54 6.39 -8.18
CA ASN A 219 -0.55 5.36 -7.85
C ASN A 219 -1.14 4.39 -6.84
N GLU A 220 -1.72 4.91 -5.74
CA GLU A 220 -2.43 4.15 -4.72
C GLU A 220 -3.54 3.29 -5.31
N ASN A 221 -4.41 3.89 -6.13
CA ASN A 221 -5.56 3.20 -6.70
C ASN A 221 -5.16 2.04 -7.63
N VAL A 222 -4.06 2.20 -8.38
CA VAL A 222 -3.52 1.16 -9.24
C VAL A 222 -2.83 0.06 -8.41
N ALA A 223 -2.07 0.43 -7.39
CA ALA A 223 -1.45 -0.50 -6.46
C ALA A 223 -2.52 -1.34 -5.74
N ASP A 224 -3.56 -0.72 -5.20
CA ASP A 224 -4.66 -1.40 -4.50
C ASP A 224 -5.38 -2.45 -5.33
N ILE A 225 -5.76 -2.10 -6.56
CA ILE A 225 -6.41 -3.02 -7.49
C ILE A 225 -5.52 -4.23 -7.77
N GLY A 226 -4.25 -3.98 -8.07
CA GLY A 226 -3.29 -5.06 -8.34
C GLY A 226 -3.07 -5.92 -7.09
N ALA A 227 -2.92 -5.28 -5.94
CA ALA A 227 -2.58 -5.91 -4.67
C ALA A 227 -3.62 -6.94 -4.23
N LEU A 228 -4.91 -6.60 -4.27
CA LEU A 228 -5.96 -7.57 -3.91
C LEU A 228 -5.97 -8.77 -4.87
N GLN A 229 -5.82 -8.51 -6.18
CA GLN A 229 -5.82 -9.57 -7.19
C GLN A 229 -4.60 -10.49 -7.06
N ILE A 230 -3.42 -9.92 -6.78
CA ILE A 230 -2.18 -10.66 -6.54
C ILE A 230 -2.32 -11.48 -5.27
N ALA A 231 -2.73 -10.87 -4.16
CA ALA A 231 -2.88 -11.56 -2.88
C ALA A 231 -3.88 -12.73 -2.96
N HIS A 232 -5.02 -12.52 -3.62
CA HIS A 232 -6.00 -13.58 -3.87
C HIS A 232 -5.41 -14.70 -4.72
N LYS A 233 -4.69 -14.36 -5.79
CA LYS A 233 -4.04 -15.36 -6.65
C LYS A 233 -2.97 -16.14 -5.88
N THR A 234 -2.16 -15.49 -5.06
CA THR A 234 -1.15 -16.13 -4.20
C THR A 234 -1.82 -17.12 -3.25
N TRP A 235 -2.85 -16.69 -2.51
CA TRP A 235 -3.61 -17.57 -1.62
C TRP A 235 -4.21 -18.76 -2.36
N TYR A 236 -4.89 -18.50 -3.48
CA TYR A 236 -5.57 -19.54 -4.25
C TYR A 236 -4.58 -20.57 -4.80
N THR A 237 -3.44 -20.14 -5.33
CA THR A 237 -2.40 -21.05 -5.83
C THR A 237 -1.83 -21.93 -4.71
N LEU A 238 -1.61 -21.37 -3.51
CA LEU A 238 -1.02 -22.11 -2.38
C LEU A 238 -1.98 -23.08 -1.72
N THR A 239 -3.29 -22.79 -1.78
CA THR A 239 -4.31 -23.52 -1.01
C THR A 239 -5.34 -24.25 -1.88
N ASN A 240 -5.29 -24.04 -3.19
CA ASN A 240 -6.34 -24.42 -4.14
C ASN A 240 -7.73 -23.90 -3.74
N GLY A 241 -7.77 -22.71 -3.13
CA GLY A 241 -9.00 -22.06 -2.63
C GLY A 241 -9.63 -22.74 -1.42
N LYS A 242 -8.91 -23.66 -0.75
CA LYS A 242 -9.40 -24.42 0.41
C LYS A 242 -8.79 -23.90 1.69
N ASP A 243 -9.61 -23.73 2.72
CA ASP A 243 -9.18 -23.36 4.06
C ASP A 243 -10.23 -23.84 5.07
N ARG A 244 -9.94 -23.68 6.37
CA ARG A 244 -10.89 -23.98 7.44
C ARG A 244 -12.13 -23.07 7.37
N SER A 245 -13.28 -23.62 7.74
CA SER A 245 -14.45 -22.81 8.08
C SER A 245 -14.24 -22.10 9.41
N LEU A 246 -15.00 -21.03 9.64
CA LEU A 246 -15.01 -20.32 10.91
C LEU A 246 -16.30 -20.65 11.68
N PRO A 247 -16.23 -20.88 13.01
CA PRO A 247 -17.41 -21.07 13.84
C PRO A 247 -18.39 -19.89 13.71
N GLY A 248 -19.67 -20.18 13.47
CA GLY A 248 -20.73 -19.19 13.25
C GLY A 248 -20.75 -18.56 11.86
N LEU A 249 -19.82 -18.93 10.97
CA LEU A 249 -19.75 -18.48 9.57
C LEU A 249 -19.66 -19.67 8.60
N GLU A 250 -20.17 -20.84 9.00
CA GLU A 250 -20.10 -22.09 8.21
C GLU A 250 -20.81 -21.99 6.85
N GLY A 251 -21.76 -21.06 6.72
CA GLY A 251 -22.44 -20.75 5.45
C GLY A 251 -21.58 -20.00 4.44
N LEU A 252 -20.40 -19.50 4.82
CA LEU A 252 -19.49 -18.75 3.95
C LEU A 252 -18.33 -19.63 3.48
N ARG A 253 -18.04 -19.55 2.17
CA ARG A 253 -16.87 -20.22 1.59
C ARG A 253 -15.58 -19.45 1.93
N PRO A 254 -14.42 -20.12 2.00
CA PRO A 254 -13.13 -19.46 2.17
C PRO A 254 -12.87 -18.30 1.19
N SER A 255 -13.33 -18.42 -0.06
CA SER A 255 -13.22 -17.33 -1.04
C SER A 255 -14.06 -16.10 -0.69
N GLN A 256 -15.24 -16.27 -0.08
CA GLN A 256 -16.04 -15.14 0.42
C GLN A 256 -15.37 -14.52 1.65
N LEU A 257 -14.87 -15.38 2.56
CA LEU A 257 -14.18 -14.94 3.76
C LEU A 257 -12.88 -14.17 3.45
N PHE A 258 -12.15 -14.55 2.40
CA PHE A 258 -11.00 -13.77 1.88
C PHE A 258 -11.39 -12.31 1.65
N PHE A 259 -12.44 -12.06 0.87
CA PHE A 259 -12.85 -10.69 0.54
C PHE A 259 -13.48 -9.96 1.72
N ILE A 260 -14.14 -10.67 2.64
CA ILE A 260 -14.62 -10.07 3.89
C ILE A 260 -13.44 -9.63 4.76
N SER A 261 -12.40 -10.46 4.92
CA SER A 261 -11.19 -10.09 5.65
C SER A 261 -10.47 -8.90 5.02
N ALA A 262 -10.34 -8.89 3.68
CA ALA A 262 -9.80 -7.74 2.95
C ALA A 262 -10.64 -6.47 3.16
N ALA A 263 -11.97 -6.60 3.29
CA ALA A 263 -12.83 -5.44 3.51
C ALA A 263 -12.76 -4.89 4.93
N GLN A 264 -12.64 -5.77 5.93
CA GLN A 264 -12.67 -5.39 7.35
C GLN A 264 -11.51 -4.46 7.75
N VAL A 265 -10.34 -4.56 7.10
CA VAL A 265 -9.21 -3.66 7.38
C VAL A 265 -9.45 -2.23 6.87
N HIS A 266 -10.51 -2.00 6.10
CA HIS A 266 -10.96 -0.67 5.64
C HIS A 266 -12.20 -0.17 6.41
N CYS A 267 -12.66 -0.86 7.45
CA CYS A 267 -13.75 -0.36 8.27
C CYS A 267 -13.30 0.88 9.05
N VAL A 268 -13.96 2.01 8.78
CA VAL A 268 -13.68 3.29 9.44
C VAL A 268 -14.99 4.05 9.67
N ASN A 269 -15.02 4.86 10.72
CA ASN A 269 -16.05 5.88 10.93
C ASN A 269 -15.35 7.24 10.97
N THR A 270 -15.70 8.14 10.05
CA THR A 270 -14.98 9.41 9.82
C THR A 270 -15.99 10.55 9.81
N THR A 271 -15.63 11.69 10.42
CA THR A 271 -16.46 12.91 10.36
C THR A 271 -16.49 13.46 8.93
N ILE A 272 -17.45 14.33 8.62
CA ILE A 272 -17.55 14.92 7.27
C ILE A 272 -16.32 15.79 6.97
N GLU A 273 -15.82 16.52 7.96
CA GLU A 273 -14.64 17.38 7.84
C GLU A 273 -13.39 16.55 7.56
N ALA A 274 -13.19 15.44 8.29
CA ALA A 274 -12.08 14.53 8.05
C ALA A 274 -12.20 13.81 6.70
N TYR A 275 -13.42 13.53 6.23
CA TYR A 275 -13.64 13.00 4.89
C TYR A 275 -13.26 14.02 3.80
N VAL A 276 -13.72 15.27 3.92
CA VAL A 276 -13.36 16.35 2.99
C VAL A 276 -11.84 16.55 2.96
N PHE A 277 -11.22 16.62 4.13
CA PHE A 277 -9.77 16.72 4.25
C PHE A 277 -9.04 15.56 3.57
N SER A 278 -9.49 14.32 3.79
CA SER A 278 -8.91 13.14 3.13
C SER A 278 -9.03 13.23 1.61
N VAL A 279 -10.17 13.66 1.07
CA VAL A 279 -10.34 13.81 -0.38
C VAL A 279 -9.39 14.85 -0.98
N GLU A 280 -9.13 15.93 -0.24
CA GLU A 280 -8.33 17.06 -0.73
C GLU A 280 -6.81 16.91 -0.51
N SER A 281 -6.41 16.17 0.53
CA SER A 281 -5.01 16.15 1.01
C SER A 281 -4.37 14.76 1.08
N ASP A 282 -5.12 13.67 0.99
CA ASP A 282 -4.59 12.31 1.08
C ASP A 282 -4.33 11.74 -0.33
N TYR A 283 -3.19 11.06 -0.49
CA TYR A 283 -2.89 10.32 -1.72
C TYR A 283 -3.73 9.05 -1.86
N HIS A 284 -4.36 8.58 -0.78
CA HIS A 284 -5.26 7.43 -0.81
C HIS A 284 -6.70 7.88 -1.04
N SER A 285 -7.43 7.06 -1.79
CA SER A 285 -8.89 7.14 -1.76
C SER A 285 -9.41 6.84 -0.33
N PRO A 286 -10.44 7.55 0.16
CA PRO A 286 -11.12 7.25 1.41
C PRO A 286 -11.55 5.79 1.50
N HIS A 287 -11.50 5.22 2.70
CA HIS A 287 -11.59 3.77 2.88
C HIS A 287 -12.82 3.09 2.25
N PRO A 288 -14.08 3.59 2.41
CA PRO A 288 -15.25 2.94 1.82
C PRO A 288 -15.21 2.93 0.29
N GLU A 289 -14.76 4.04 -0.30
CA GLU A 289 -14.60 4.21 -1.73
C GLU A 289 -13.46 3.31 -2.25
N ARG A 290 -12.29 3.37 -1.60
CA ARG A 290 -11.11 2.54 -1.89
C ARG A 290 -11.46 1.06 -1.99
N ILE A 291 -12.02 0.48 -0.91
CA ILE A 291 -12.29 -0.95 -0.88
C ILE A 291 -13.35 -1.37 -1.90
N ASN A 292 -14.41 -0.59 -2.09
CA ASN A 292 -15.46 -0.92 -3.05
C ASN A 292 -14.93 -0.91 -4.48
N SER A 293 -14.07 0.05 -4.84
CA SER A 293 -13.45 0.09 -6.18
C SER A 293 -12.53 -1.09 -6.45
N VAL A 294 -11.75 -1.50 -5.46
CA VAL A 294 -10.90 -2.68 -5.56
C VAL A 294 -11.75 -3.94 -5.74
N MET A 295 -12.81 -4.10 -4.95
CA MET A 295 -13.71 -5.26 -5.00
C MET A 295 -14.47 -5.36 -6.32
N MET A 296 -15.07 -4.25 -6.78
CA MET A 296 -15.83 -4.25 -8.04
C MET A 296 -14.94 -4.49 -9.27
N ASN A 297 -13.65 -4.19 -9.16
CA ASN A 297 -12.67 -4.47 -10.20
C ASN A 297 -12.08 -5.90 -10.14
N SER A 298 -12.42 -6.68 -9.11
CA SER A 298 -11.97 -8.06 -8.94
C SER A 298 -12.98 -9.04 -9.55
N GLN A 299 -12.54 -9.81 -10.55
CA GLN A 299 -13.36 -10.88 -11.13
C GLN A 299 -13.58 -12.02 -10.11
N ALA A 300 -12.57 -12.35 -9.31
CA ALA A 300 -12.68 -13.36 -8.27
C ALA A 300 -13.69 -12.97 -7.17
N PHE A 301 -13.82 -11.68 -6.85
CA PHE A 301 -14.85 -11.19 -5.93
C PHE A 301 -16.25 -11.42 -6.50
N VAL A 302 -16.45 -11.06 -7.76
CA VAL A 302 -17.73 -11.26 -8.46
C VAL A 302 -18.13 -12.72 -8.48
N GLU A 303 -17.19 -13.64 -8.72
CA GLU A 303 -17.43 -15.08 -8.69
C GLU A 303 -17.72 -15.59 -7.28
N ALA A 304 -16.98 -15.10 -6.27
CA ALA A 304 -17.18 -15.48 -4.88
C ALA A 304 -18.57 -15.10 -4.36
N PHE A 305 -19.10 -13.94 -4.74
CA PHE A 305 -20.43 -13.46 -4.31
C PHE A 305 -21.53 -13.64 -5.35
N ARG A 306 -21.21 -14.17 -6.53
CA ARG A 306 -22.14 -14.32 -7.67
C ARG A 306 -22.84 -13.01 -8.03
N CYS A 307 -22.09 -11.91 -8.08
CA CYS A 307 -22.64 -10.59 -8.36
C CYS A 307 -23.16 -10.50 -9.82
N PRO A 308 -24.45 -10.22 -10.07
CA PRO A 308 -24.98 -10.08 -11.43
C PRO A 308 -24.29 -8.95 -12.21
N LEU A 309 -24.08 -9.15 -13.51
CA LEU A 309 -23.48 -8.15 -14.40
C LEU A 309 -24.30 -6.85 -14.39
N GLY A 310 -23.63 -5.71 -14.29
CA GLY A 310 -24.26 -4.39 -14.28
C GLY A 310 -24.69 -3.89 -12.90
N THR A 311 -24.56 -4.71 -11.85
CA THR A 311 -24.72 -4.22 -10.47
C THR A 311 -23.57 -3.30 -10.08
N LYS A 312 -23.76 -2.47 -9.04
CA LYS A 312 -22.74 -1.55 -8.52
C LYS A 312 -21.38 -2.23 -8.26
N MET A 313 -21.41 -3.47 -7.78
CA MET A 313 -20.22 -4.25 -7.46
C MET A 313 -19.75 -5.18 -8.60
N ASN A 314 -20.41 -5.14 -9.77
CA ASN A 314 -19.97 -5.84 -10.97
C ASN A 314 -20.17 -4.97 -12.23
N PRO A 315 -19.39 -3.89 -12.38
CA PRO A 315 -19.42 -3.08 -13.58
C PRO A 315 -18.96 -3.91 -14.80
N PRO A 316 -19.50 -3.64 -16.00
CA PRO A 316 -19.18 -4.41 -17.20
C PRO A 316 -17.73 -4.25 -17.65
N ASN A 317 -17.13 -3.10 -17.36
CA ASN A 317 -15.73 -2.81 -17.69
C ASN A 317 -14.88 -2.84 -16.43
N LYS A 318 -13.91 -3.76 -16.39
CA LYS A 318 -12.90 -3.86 -15.33
C LYS A 318 -11.53 -3.47 -15.89
N CYS A 319 -10.75 -2.77 -15.10
CA CYS A 319 -9.41 -2.34 -15.43
C CYS A 319 -8.38 -3.40 -15.05
N THR A 320 -7.33 -3.57 -15.87
CA THR A 320 -6.24 -4.51 -15.59
C THR A 320 -4.90 -3.83 -15.84
N VAL A 321 -4.07 -3.73 -14.79
CA VAL A 321 -2.71 -3.18 -14.85
C VAL A 321 -1.68 -4.28 -14.59
N TRP A 322 -1.47 -4.60 -13.31
CA TRP A 322 -0.50 -5.57 -12.79
C TRP A 322 -1.07 -6.96 -12.64
#